data_AF-M0ARQ9-F1
#
_entry.id   AF-M0ARQ9-F1
#
_cell.length_a   1.000
_cell.length_b   1.000
_cell.length_c   1.000
_cell.angle_alpha   90.00
_cell.angle_beta   90.00
_cell.angle_gamma   90.00
#
_symmetry.space_group_name_H-M   'P 1'
#
loop_
_entity.id
_entity.type
_entity.pdbx_description
1 polymer ?
#
loop_
_entity_poly.entity_id
_entity_poly.type
_entity_poly.pdbx_seq_one_letter_code
_entity_poly.pdbx_strand_id
1 'polypeptide(L)'
;MDWEGVKKELRDAGYAGFEFDSGKTAVPGLSGEWLIGKIARERKLKRENQSLLIRICDYLPGSAAVNANPENAPESIQNIAERHGLNVVIVSVSNDKVRIALCDPSEHDL
;
A
#
# COMPACT_ATOMS: atom_id res chain seq x y z
N MET A 1 6.65 -12.69 11.45
CA MET A 1 6.95 -11.61 10.51
C MET A 1 7.79 -10.53 11.20
N ASP A 2 8.83 -9.97 10.56
CA ASP A 2 9.67 -8.90 11.14
C ASP A 2 9.14 -7.51 10.77
N TRP A 3 8.05 -7.10 11.42
CA TRP A 3 7.35 -5.85 11.09
C TRP A 3 8.20 -4.59 11.35
N GLU A 4 9.13 -4.63 12.31
CA GLU A 4 10.03 -3.51 12.58
C GLU A 4 11.08 -3.30 11.49
N GLY A 5 11.63 -4.39 10.92
CA GLY A 5 12.54 -4.32 9.78
C GLY A 5 11.86 -3.80 8.52
N VAL A 6 10.65 -4.29 8.23
CA VAL A 6 9.86 -3.79 7.10
C VAL A 6 9.55 -2.30 7.26
N LYS A 7 9.13 -1.88 8.47
CA LYS A 7 8.88 -0.46 8.78
C LYS A 7 10.14 0.40 8.63
N LYS A 8 11.31 -0.13 9.00
CA LYS A 8 12.59 0.55 8.81
C LYS A 8 12.91 0.74 7.32
N GLU A 9 12.79 -0.31 6.50
CA GLU A 9 13.02 -0.20 5.06
C GLU A 9 12.02 0.75 4.38
N LEU A 10 10.75 0.72 4.78
CA LEU A 10 9.75 1.68 4.30
C LEU A 10 10.17 3.10 4.61
N ARG A 11 10.64 3.37 5.84
CA ARG A 11 11.15 4.70 6.23
C ARG A 11 12.39 5.10 5.43
N ASP A 12 13.35 4.18 5.25
CA ASP A 12 14.58 4.43 4.47
C ASP A 12 14.26 4.70 2.99
N ALA A 13 13.17 4.11 2.46
CA ALA A 13 12.62 4.39 1.14
C ALA A 13 11.74 5.66 1.07
N GLY A 14 11.64 6.44 2.15
CA GLY A 14 10.89 7.70 2.21
C GLY A 14 9.43 7.58 2.67
N TYR A 15 8.97 6.39 3.05
CA TYR A 15 7.62 6.12 3.52
C TYR A 15 7.53 6.05 5.05
N ALA A 16 7.84 7.15 5.72
CA ALA A 16 7.85 7.21 7.20
C ALA A 16 6.46 7.08 7.87
N GLY A 17 5.38 7.16 7.11
CA GLY A 17 4.00 7.18 7.61
C GLY A 17 3.32 5.82 7.75
N PHE A 18 4.08 4.72 7.72
CA PHE A 18 3.55 3.35 7.91
C PHE A 18 3.48 2.99 9.40
N GLU A 19 2.33 2.47 9.81
CA GLU A 19 2.02 2.07 11.18
C GLU A 19 1.58 0.61 11.20
N PHE A 20 1.93 -0.10 12.27
CA PHE A 20 1.47 -1.47 12.49
C PHE A 20 0.03 -1.43 12.96
N ASP A 21 -0.78 -2.31 12.41
CA ASP A 21 -2.20 -2.45 12.72
C ASP A 21 -2.59 -3.92 12.60
N SER A 22 -3.65 -4.31 13.31
CA SER A 22 -4.10 -5.70 13.35
C SER A 22 -5.59 -5.86 13.62
N GLY A 23 -6.16 -6.97 13.15
CA GLY A 23 -7.55 -7.34 13.39
C GLY A 23 -8.24 -7.97 12.18
N LYS A 24 -9.57 -7.79 12.10
CA LYS A 24 -10.38 -8.22 10.97
C LYS A 24 -10.89 -6.99 10.24
N THR A 25 -10.67 -6.93 8.93
CA THR A 25 -11.19 -5.83 8.12
C THR A 25 -12.20 -6.31 7.09
N ALA A 26 -13.02 -5.38 6.60
CA ALA A 26 -13.90 -5.65 5.47
C ALA A 26 -13.16 -5.67 4.12
N VAL A 27 -11.84 -5.45 4.12
CA VAL A 27 -11.02 -5.45 2.91
C VAL A 27 -10.59 -6.90 2.64
N PRO A 28 -11.00 -7.50 1.51
CA PRO A 28 -10.56 -8.84 1.15
C PRO A 28 -9.03 -8.84 0.96
N GLY A 29 -8.34 -9.78 1.60
CA GLY A 29 -6.87 -9.84 1.60
C GLY A 29 -6.20 -9.21 2.82
N LEU A 30 -6.94 -8.54 3.72
CA LEU A 30 -6.40 -7.87 4.90
C LEU A 30 -7.01 -8.41 6.20
N SER A 31 -6.37 -9.43 6.75
CA SER A 31 -6.72 -10.06 8.03
C SER A 31 -5.46 -10.28 8.86
N GLY A 32 -5.65 -10.26 10.18
CA GLY A 32 -4.62 -10.44 11.21
C GLY A 32 -3.64 -9.30 11.30
N GLU A 33 -2.40 -9.41 10.84
CA GLU A 33 -1.36 -8.38 11.03
C GLU A 33 -0.94 -7.68 9.73
N TRP A 34 -0.82 -6.35 9.75
CA TRP A 34 -0.34 -5.57 8.60
C TRP A 34 0.32 -4.25 8.97
N LEU A 35 1.09 -3.70 8.03
CA LEU A 35 1.58 -2.32 8.07
C LEU A 35 0.74 -1.45 7.14
N ILE A 36 0.04 -0.44 7.66
CA ILE A 36 -0.75 0.51 6.87
C ILE A 36 -0.11 1.89 6.83
N GLY A 37 -0.01 2.47 5.64
CA GLY A 37 0.59 3.77 5.41
C GLY A 37 -0.23 4.65 4.48
N LYS A 38 -0.10 5.96 4.67
CA LYS A 38 -0.69 6.99 3.79
C LYS A 38 0.39 7.55 2.88
N ILE A 39 0.17 7.44 1.59
CA ILE A 39 1.05 8.00 0.56
C ILE A 39 0.34 9.21 -0.02
N ALA A 40 0.98 10.39 0.07
CA ALA A 40 0.46 11.59 -0.55
C ALA A 40 0.42 11.39 -2.07
N ARG A 41 -0.71 11.73 -2.67
CA ARG A 41 -0.85 11.68 -4.12
C ARG A 41 -0.16 12.93 -4.66
N GLU A 42 0.95 12.74 -5.37
CA GLU A 42 1.73 13.83 -5.95
C GLU A 42 0.98 14.49 -7.11
N ARG A 43 -0.05 15.28 -6.81
CA ARG A 43 -0.76 16.14 -7.77
C ARG A 43 0.12 17.22 -8.41
N LYS A 44 1.39 17.34 -8.01
CA LYS A 44 2.31 18.42 -8.43
C LYS A 44 3.67 18.01 -8.99
N LEU A 45 4.08 16.74 -8.96
CA LEU A 45 5.30 16.35 -9.67
C LEU A 45 5.00 16.10 -11.15
N LYS A 46 5.90 16.59 -12.02
CA LYS A 46 5.84 16.41 -13.48
C LYS A 46 5.43 14.98 -13.82
N ARG A 47 4.58 14.82 -14.82
CA ARG A 47 3.98 13.58 -15.37
C ARG A 47 4.98 12.43 -15.62
N GLU A 48 6.26 12.75 -15.60
CA GLU A 48 7.45 11.93 -15.84
C GLU A 48 7.88 11.11 -14.60
N ASN A 49 7.53 11.54 -13.38
CA ASN A 49 7.84 10.85 -12.11
C ASN A 49 6.61 10.23 -11.42
N GLN A 50 5.43 10.30 -12.05
CA GLN A 50 4.21 9.75 -11.47
C GLN A 50 4.19 8.24 -11.62
N SER A 51 4.24 7.50 -10.50
CA SER A 51 3.98 6.05 -10.48
C SER A 51 2.63 5.73 -11.14
N LEU A 52 2.53 4.60 -11.84
CA LEU A 52 1.32 4.11 -12.54
C LEU A 52 0.04 4.19 -11.68
N LEU A 53 0.19 3.99 -10.37
CA LEU A 53 -0.83 4.22 -9.35
C LEU A 53 -1.57 5.55 -9.48
N ILE A 54 -0.86 6.67 -9.65
CA ILE A 54 -1.47 8.00 -9.72
C ILE A 54 -2.31 8.13 -11.00
N ARG A 55 -1.83 7.60 -12.13
CA ARG A 55 -2.55 7.63 -13.42
C ARG A 55 -3.86 6.86 -13.34
N ILE A 56 -3.87 5.67 -12.75
CA ILE A 56 -5.08 4.85 -12.62
C ILE A 56 -6.04 5.46 -11.59
N CYS A 57 -5.51 6.02 -10.51
CA CYS A 57 -6.33 6.74 -9.53
C CYS A 57 -6.97 8.02 -10.10
N ASP A 58 -6.43 8.62 -11.18
CA ASP A 58 -7.00 9.84 -11.82
C ASP A 58 -8.22 9.52 -12.66
N TYR A 59 -8.37 8.26 -13.07
CA TYR A 59 -9.54 7.75 -13.76
C TYR A 59 -10.69 7.35 -12.83
N LEU A 60 -10.47 7.30 -11.52
CA LEU A 60 -11.47 6.83 -10.57
C LEU A 60 -12.10 8.01 -9.81
N PRO A 61 -13.42 8.25 -9.94
CA PRO A 61 -14.12 9.24 -9.13
C PRO A 61 -14.02 8.83 -7.66
N GLY A 62 -13.61 9.78 -6.81
CA GLY A 62 -13.16 9.53 -5.45
C GLY A 62 -14.12 8.68 -4.59
N SER A 63 -13.53 7.92 -3.66
CA SER A 63 -14.19 7.00 -2.73
C SER A 63 -14.77 5.72 -3.34
N ALA A 64 -13.97 4.99 -4.11
CA ALA A 64 -14.16 3.55 -4.21
C ALA A 64 -13.09 2.87 -3.35
N ALA A 65 -13.51 1.90 -2.52
CA ALA A 65 -12.63 0.84 -2.06
C ALA A 65 -12.31 0.01 -3.30
N VAL A 66 -11.37 0.52 -4.09
CA VAL A 66 -11.01 -0.09 -5.36
C VAL A 66 -10.32 -1.39 -5.01
N ASN A 67 -10.73 -2.48 -5.65
CA ASN A 67 -9.87 -3.63 -5.89
C ASN A 67 -8.74 -3.17 -6.83
N ALA A 68 -7.94 -2.20 -6.37
CA ALA A 68 -6.83 -1.66 -7.12
C ALA A 68 -5.74 -2.72 -7.08
N ASN A 69 -5.40 -3.20 -8.27
CA ASN A 69 -4.47 -4.29 -8.44
C ASN A 69 -3.14 -3.93 -7.73
N PRO A 70 -2.59 -4.78 -6.85
CA PRO A 70 -1.34 -4.55 -6.11
C PRO A 70 -0.16 -4.06 -6.97
N GLU A 71 -0.11 -4.49 -8.23
CA GLU A 71 0.87 -4.08 -9.24
C GLU A 71 0.93 -2.56 -9.49
N ASN A 72 -0.07 -1.82 -9.02
CA ASN A 72 -0.09 -0.38 -9.15
C ASN A 72 0.74 0.32 -8.07
N ALA A 73 0.96 -0.32 -6.91
CA ALA A 73 1.72 0.24 -5.79
C ALA A 73 3.07 0.82 -6.24
N PRO A 74 3.67 1.80 -5.53
CA PRO A 74 5.00 2.27 -5.90
C PRO A 74 5.97 1.08 -5.96
N GLU A 75 6.81 1.00 -7.00
CA GLU A 75 7.71 -0.13 -7.23
C GLU A 75 8.57 -0.42 -6.00
N SER A 76 9.04 0.61 -5.28
CA SER A 76 9.78 0.43 -4.04
C SER A 76 8.98 -0.31 -2.95
N ILE A 77 7.67 -0.07 -2.84
CA ILE A 77 6.80 -0.79 -1.89
C ILE A 77 6.57 -2.22 -2.36
N GLN A 78 6.38 -2.45 -3.66
CA GLN A 78 6.27 -3.81 -4.22
C GLN A 78 7.55 -4.61 -3.95
N ASN A 79 8.72 -4.03 -4.21
CA ASN A 79 10.01 -4.66 -3.99
C ASN A 79 10.29 -4.93 -2.50
N ILE A 80 9.81 -4.08 -1.59
CA ILE A 80 9.89 -4.35 -0.15
C ILE A 80 8.94 -5.50 0.20
N ALA A 81 7.70 -5.45 -0.27
CA ALA A 81 6.72 -6.50 0.00
C ALA A 81 7.20 -7.87 -0.50
N GLU A 82 7.66 -7.97 -1.74
CA GLU A 82 8.19 -9.20 -2.34
C GLU A 82 9.39 -9.76 -1.57
N ARG A 83 10.36 -8.91 -1.19
CA ARG A 83 11.53 -9.31 -0.40
C ARG A 83 11.18 -9.92 0.95
N HIS A 84 10.05 -9.51 1.51
CA HIS A 84 9.54 -9.96 2.80
C HIS A 84 8.41 -11.00 2.67
N GLY A 85 8.06 -11.40 1.45
CA GLY A 85 6.95 -12.31 1.20
C GLY A 85 5.58 -11.75 1.61
N LEU A 86 5.39 -10.43 1.56
CA LEU A 86 4.14 -9.74 1.91
C LEU A 86 3.26 -9.50 0.68
N ASN A 87 1.95 -9.47 0.91
CA ASN A 87 0.97 -8.97 -0.04
C ASN A 87 0.79 -7.45 0.12
N VAL A 88 0.62 -6.77 -1.02
CA VAL A 88 0.27 -5.35 -1.04
C VAL A 88 -1.23 -5.20 -1.26
N VAL A 89 -1.90 -4.42 -0.41
CA VAL A 89 -3.33 -4.16 -0.50
C VAL A 89 -3.57 -2.65 -0.53
N ILE A 90 -4.22 -2.17 -1.59
CA ILE A 90 -4.64 -0.77 -1.65
C ILE A 90 -5.98 -0.63 -0.93
N VAL A 91 -5.93 -0.16 0.32
CA VAL A 91 -7.08 -0.07 1.23
C VAL A 91 -8.06 1.01 0.79
N SER A 92 -7.56 2.16 0.33
CA SER A 92 -8.43 3.24 -0.17
C SER A 92 -7.65 4.23 -1.03
N VAL A 93 -8.35 4.80 -2.00
CA VAL A 93 -7.84 5.86 -2.87
C VAL A 93 -8.66 7.11 -2.66
N SER A 94 -7.99 8.23 -2.40
CA SER A 94 -8.58 9.55 -2.35
C SER A 94 -7.87 10.48 -3.34
N ASN A 95 -8.47 11.64 -3.53
CA ASN A 95 -7.95 12.70 -4.39
C ASN A 95 -6.53 13.16 -4.01
N ASP A 96 -6.18 13.13 -2.72
CA ASP A 96 -4.92 13.67 -2.23
C ASP A 96 -4.01 12.62 -1.58
N LYS A 97 -4.51 11.38 -1.41
CA LYS A 97 -3.77 10.31 -0.71
C LYS A 97 -4.25 8.92 -1.11
N VAL A 98 -3.33 7.97 -1.06
CA VAL A 98 -3.61 6.54 -1.19
C VAL A 98 -3.24 5.88 0.14
N ARG A 99 -4.09 4.99 0.65
CA ARG A 99 -3.77 4.13 1.78
C ARG A 99 -3.38 2.76 1.26
N ILE A 100 -2.19 2.31 1.62
CA ILE A 100 -1.64 1.01 1.25
C ILE A 100 -1.36 0.25 2.53
N ALA A 101 -1.67 -1.03 2.53
CA ALA A 101 -1.29 -1.95 3.58
C ALA A 101 -0.39 -3.07 3.03
N LEU A 102 0.59 -3.50 3.82
CA LEU A 102 1.38 -4.70 3.57
C LEU A 102 0.98 -5.74 4.61
N CYS A 103 0.45 -6.88 4.17
CA CYS A 103 -0.05 -7.96 5.02
C CYS A 103 0.67 -9.27 4.72
N ASP A 104 0.75 -10.15 5.71
CA ASP A 104 1.32 -11.47 5.54
C ASP A 104 0.33 -12.37 4.77
N PRO A 105 0.74 -13.04 3.67
CA PRO A 105 -0.14 -13.91 2.90
C PRO A 105 -0.53 -15.18 3.66
N SER A 106 0.21 -15.58 4.70
CA SER A 106 0.03 -16.87 5.39
C SER A 106 -1.26 -16.93 6.23
N GLU A 107 -1.96 -15.81 6.41
CA GLU A 107 -3.32 -15.82 7.00
C GLU A 107 -4.43 -16.17 6.00
N HIS A 108 -4.06 -16.44 4.74
CA HIS A 108 -4.95 -16.94 3.69
C HIS A 108 -4.72 -18.42 3.33
N ASP A 109 -3.98 -19.18 4.13
CA ASP A 109 -3.95 -20.64 4.04
C ASP A 109 -5.18 -21.21 4.77
N LEU A 110 -6.24 -21.47 4.00
CA LEU A 110 -7.44 -22.21 4.41
C LEU A 110 -7.52 -23.53 3.63
#